data_AF-A0A2M7KNP6-F1
#
_entry.id   AF-A0A2M7KNP6-F1
#
_cell.length_a   1.000
_cell.length_b   1.000
_cell.length_c   1.000
_cell.angle_alpha   90.00
_cell.angle_beta   90.00
_cell.angle_gamma   90.00
#
_symmetry.space_group_name_H-M   'P 1'
#
loop_
_entity.id
_entity.type
_entity.pdbx_description
1 polymer ?
#
loop_
_entity_poly.entity_id
_entity_poly.type
_entity_poly.pdbx_seq_one_letter_code
_entity_poly.pdbx_strand_id
1 'polypeptide(L)' 'MVPTTVTVNEELVREARRVGGHESESQTLDAALAEYIQRHRRLGILELQGKVEYEPDYNYKALRERPAL' A
#
# COMPACT_ATOMS: atom_id res chain seq x y z
N MET A 1 13.26 17.98 -1.93
CA MET A 1 12.63 17.50 -3.17
C MET A 1 13.06 18.42 -4.31
N VAL A 2 13.22 17.90 -5.53
CA VAL A 2 13.52 18.72 -6.72
C VAL A 2 12.23 18.80 -7.56
N PRO A 3 11.70 20.00 -7.84
CA PRO A 3 10.49 20.15 -8.63
C PRO A 3 10.72 19.67 -10.05
N THR A 4 9.79 18.87 -10.57
CA THR A 4 9.83 18.32 -11.92
C THR A 4 8.46 18.52 -12.57
N THR A 5 8.45 19.00 -13.81
CA THR A 5 7.21 19.17 -14.58
C THR A 5 6.94 17.90 -15.38
N VAL A 6 5.74 17.34 -15.22
CA VAL A 6 5.26 16.16 -15.95
C VAL A 6 3.84 16.39 -16.43
N THR A 7 3.56 16.01 -17.68
CA THR A 7 2.21 16.09 -18.24
C THR A 7 1.39 14.89 -17.79
N VAL A 8 0.24 15.14 -17.18
CA VAL A 8 -0.67 14.13 -16.65
C VAL A 8 -2.12 14.46 -17.00
N ASN A 9 -3.00 13.47 -16.98
CA ASN A 9 -4.43 13.69 -17.20
C ASN A 9 -5.03 14.39 -15.97
N GLU A 10 -5.53 15.62 -16.16
CA GLU A 10 -6.10 16.44 -15.09
C GLU A 10 -7.28 15.78 -14.37
N GLU A 11 -8.12 15.02 -15.08
CA GLU A 11 -9.28 14.38 -14.47
C GLU A 11 -8.87 13.30 -13.47
N LEU A 12 -7.81 12.55 -13.80
CA LEU A 12 -7.24 11.57 -12.88
C LEU A 12 -6.62 12.23 -11.66
N VAL A 13 -5.95 13.37 -11.82
CA VAL A 13 -5.37 14.13 -10.70
C VAL A 13 -6.48 14.67 -9.80
N ARG A 14 -7.57 15.23 -10.37
CA ARG A 14 -8.74 15.69 -9.61
C ARG A 14 -9.38 14.57 -8.81
N GLU A 15 -9.58 13.42 -9.43
CA GLU A 15 -10.17 12.26 -8.75
C GLU A 15 -9.25 11.73 -7.64
N ALA A 16 -7.95 11.56 -7.91
CA ALA A 16 -6.97 11.14 -6.92
C ALA A 16 -6.88 12.11 -5.74
N ARG A 17 -6.97 13.43 -6.00
CA ARG A 17 -7.05 14.46 -4.95
C ARG A 17 -8.27 14.29 -4.05
N ARG A 18 -9.44 14.07 -4.66
CA ARG A 18 -10.71 13.91 -3.94
C ARG A 18 -10.72 12.63 -3.10
N VAL A 19 -10.24 11.52 -3.66
CA VAL A 19 -10.24 10.20 -3.00
C VAL A 19 -9.16 10.11 -1.93
N GLY A 20 -7.96 10.67 -2.20
CA GLY A 20 -6.83 10.68 -1.26
C GLY A 20 -6.86 11.81 -0.23
N GLY A 21 -7.75 12.80 -0.39
CA GLY A 21 -7.88 13.92 0.56
C GLY A 21 -6.69 14.88 0.55
N HIS A 22 -6.01 15.03 -0.59
CA HIS A 22 -4.76 15.80 -0.69
C HIS A 22 -4.98 17.28 -1.01
N GLU A 23 -4.23 18.16 -0.33
CA GLU A 23 -4.33 19.62 -0.47
C GLU A 23 -3.61 20.17 -1.70
N SER A 24 -2.69 19.40 -2.29
CA SER A 24 -2.00 19.78 -3.51
C SER A 24 -1.83 18.63 -4.50
N GLU A 25 -1.62 18.98 -5.77
CA GLU A 25 -1.30 18.01 -6.82
C GLU A 25 0.03 17.31 -6.54
N SER A 26 1.04 18.03 -6.03
CA SER A 26 2.33 17.42 -5.65
C SER A 26 2.15 16.32 -4.60
N GLN A 27 1.40 16.61 -3.52
CA GLN A 27 1.10 15.60 -2.49
C GLN A 27 0.37 14.39 -3.08
N THR A 28 -0.52 14.63 -4.02
CA THR A 28 -1.29 13.57 -4.70
C THR A 28 -0.40 12.68 -5.56
N LEU A 29 0.49 13.29 -6.34
CA LEU A 29 1.42 12.57 -7.19
C LEU A 29 2.41 11.76 -6.35
N ASP A 30 2.94 12.33 -5.28
CA ASP A 30 3.86 11.63 -4.36
C ASP A 30 3.18 10.43 -3.71
N ALA A 31 1.95 10.62 -3.19
CA ALA A 31 1.16 9.55 -2.59
C ALA A 31 0.83 8.45 -3.61
N ALA A 32 0.35 8.82 -4.80
CA ALA A 32 0.01 7.88 -5.85
C ALA A 32 1.22 7.05 -6.31
N LEU A 33 2.40 7.66 -6.45
CA LEU A 33 3.63 6.95 -6.78
C LEU A 33 4.06 6.01 -5.66
N ALA A 34 3.99 6.44 -4.41
CA ALA A 34 4.31 5.59 -3.26
C ALA A 34 3.40 4.35 -3.20
N GLU A 35 2.09 4.54 -3.36
CA GLU A 35 1.12 3.45 -3.40
C GLU A 35 1.32 2.52 -4.60
N TYR A 36 1.61 3.08 -5.78
CA TYR A 36 1.92 2.30 -6.97
C TYR A 36 3.14 1.39 -6.75
N ILE A 37 4.22 1.94 -6.21
CA ILE A 37 5.43 1.18 -5.88
C ILE A 37 5.11 0.11 -4.84
N GLN A 38 4.39 0.46 -3.77
CA GLN A 38 4.02 -0.49 -2.72
C GLN A 38 3.16 -1.62 -3.28
N ARG A 39 2.19 -1.32 -4.16
CA ARG A 39 1.34 -2.31 -4.83
C ARG A 39 2.15 -3.33 -5.62
N HIS A 40 3.17 -2.89 -6.33
CA HIS A 40 4.02 -3.79 -7.11
C HIS A 40 4.98 -4.58 -6.21
N ARG A 41 5.50 -3.96 -5.15
CA ARG A 41 6.35 -4.62 -4.16
C ARG A 41 5.61 -5.63 -3.28
N ARG A 42 4.28 -5.51 -3.13
CA ARG A 42 3.48 -6.48 -2.34
C ARG A 42 3.66 -7.92 -2.82
N LEU A 43 3.95 -8.15 -4.11
CA LEU A 43 4.26 -9.50 -4.62
C LEU A 43 5.54 -10.08 -4.00
N GLY A 44 6.43 -9.26 -3.45
CA GLY A 44 7.62 -9.70 -2.71
C GLY A 44 7.29 -10.57 -1.49
N ILE A 45 6.06 -10.54 -0.99
CA ILE A 45 5.63 -11.49 0.06
C ILE A 45 5.72 -12.95 -0.41
N LEU A 46 5.58 -13.21 -1.71
CA LEU A 46 5.73 -14.54 -2.29
C LEU A 46 7.18 -15.03 -2.21
N GLU A 47 8.15 -14.11 -2.16
CA GLU A 47 9.57 -14.46 -2.01
C GLU A 47 9.87 -15.06 -0.63
N LEU A 48 8.99 -14.87 0.36
CA LEU A 48 9.11 -15.45 1.70
C LEU A 48 8.57 -16.89 1.78
N GLN A 49 7.92 -17.39 0.71
CA GLN A 49 7.40 -18.76 0.69
C GLN A 49 8.54 -19.76 0.92
N GLY A 50 8.35 -20.65 1.91
CA GLY A 50 9.34 -21.66 2.28
C GLY A 50 10.57 -21.12 3.01
N LYS A 51 10.64 -19.81 3.29
CA LYS A 51 11.73 -19.18 4.08
C LYS A 51 11.34 -18.88 5.53
N VAL A 52 10.04 -18.94 5.83
CA VAL A 52 9.52 -18.72 7.19
C VAL A 52 9.33 -20.06 7.86
N GLU A 53 10.12 -20.32 8.89
CA GLU A 53 9.93 -21.46 9.79
C GLU A 53 8.91 -21.07 10.86
N TYR A 54 7.96 -21.97 11.11
CA TYR A 54 6.97 -21.83 12.17
C TYR A 54 7.28 -22.82 13.28
N GLU A 55 7.03 -22.42 14.53
CA GLU A 55 7.07 -23.37 15.64
C GLU A 55 6.05 -24.49 15.40
N PRO A 56 6.39 -25.76 15.68
CA PRO A 56 5.53 -26.91 15.37
C PRO A 56 4.13 -26.85 16.00
N ASP A 57 4.01 -26.16 17.13
CA ASP A 57 2.77 -25.99 17.90
C ASP A 57 2.08 -24.63 17.65
N TYR A 58 2.59 -23.82 16.72
CA TYR A 58 2.02 -22.51 16.43
C TYR A 58 0.66 -22.60 15.74
N ASN A 59 -0.40 -22.33 16.50
CA ASN A 59 -1.77 -22.26 15.99
C ASN A 59 -2.16 -20.82 15.60
N TYR A 60 -1.80 -20.38 14.39
CA TYR A 60 -2.18 -19.06 13.87
C TYR A 60 -3.70 -18.81 13.80
N LYS A 61 -4.54 -19.87 13.85
CA LYS A 61 -6.01 -19.73 13.82
C LYS A 61 -6.62 -19.42 15.18
N ALA A 62 -5.87 -19.58 16.27
CA ALA A 62 -6.34 -19.21 17.61
C ALA A 62 -6.79 -17.74 17.68
N LEU A 63 -6.16 -16.86 16.89
CA LEU A 63 -6.51 -15.44 16.77
C LEU A 63 -7.90 -15.17 16.16
N ARG A 64 -8.59 -16.19 15.63
CA ARG A 64 -9.93 -16.06 15.05
C ARG A 64 -11.04 -16.24 16.08
N GLU A 65 -10.71 -16.82 17.23
CA GLU A 65 -11.65 -16.95 18.33
C GLU A 65 -11.80 -15.58 18.98
N ARG A 66 -12.89 -14.87 18.64
CA ARG A 66 -13.27 -13.67 19.41
C ARG A 66 -13.52 -14.13 20.85
N PRO A 67 -12.89 -13.52 21.86
CA PRO A 67 -13.32 -13.75 23.22
C PRO A 67 -14.80 -13.35 23.30
N ALA A 68 -15.63 -14.23 23.87
CA ALA A 68 -16.98 -13.85 24.25
C ALA A 68 -16.84 -12.72 25.28
N LEU A 69 -17.32 -11.53 24.91
CA LEU A 69 -17.50 -10.42 25.85
C LEU A 69 -18.59 -10.78 26.87
#